data_AF-A0A3M4S7X9-F1
#
_entry.id   AF-A0A3M4S7X9-F1
#
_cell.length_a   1.000
_cell.length_b   1.000
_cell.length_c   1.000
_cell.angle_alpha   90.00
_cell.angle_beta   90.00
_cell.angle_gamma   90.00
#
_symmetry.space_group_name_H-M   'P 1'
#
loop_
_entity.id
_entity.type
_entity.pdbx_description
1 polymer ?
#
loop_
_entity_poly.entity_id
_entity_poly.type
_entity_poly.pdbx_seq_one_letter_code
_entity_poly.pdbx_strand_id
1 'polypeptide(L)'
;MDIATEELSHLEIVGSIIVMLNKGAKGQLAEGIEEEGELYRSINGNGNDSHITSLLYGAGAPLTNSAGVPFTAAYIDTIGEPTADFRSNIAAESRAKIVYERLMNVTDDPGVKEALGFLMTREIAHQLSFEKALHAIQPNFPQGKLPGMPEFTNKYFNMSGEPNVRGPWNQGGVWEYVESPQPAVDGGDGTASVTLDAKDAEVLEMMKERTQSDPTANPITGADLGSGFVQGKNV
;
A
#
# COMPACT_ATOMS: atom_id res chain seq x y z
N MET A 1 -3.87 -9.04 22.44
CA MET A 1 -5.03 -8.35 23.03
C MET A 1 -4.60 -7.14 23.81
N ASP A 2 -3.67 -7.25 24.77
CA ASP A 2 -3.25 -6.10 25.60
C ASP A 2 -2.78 -4.90 24.79
N ILE A 3 -1.86 -5.09 23.82
CA ILE A 3 -1.41 -4.01 22.93
C ILE A 3 -2.57 -3.41 22.14
N ALA A 4 -3.45 -4.24 21.56
CA ALA A 4 -4.62 -3.75 20.82
C ALA A 4 -5.56 -2.89 21.69
N THR A 5 -5.71 -3.23 22.98
CA THR A 5 -6.44 -2.40 23.93
C THR A 5 -5.71 -1.10 24.23
N GLU A 6 -4.38 -1.13 24.34
CA GLU A 6 -3.56 0.07 24.49
C GLU A 6 -3.70 1.01 23.29
N GLU A 7 -3.75 0.48 22.06
CA GLU A 7 -3.93 1.28 20.84
C GLU A 7 -5.23 2.09 20.80
N LEU A 8 -6.28 1.63 21.50
CA LEU A 8 -7.50 2.42 21.65
C LEU A 8 -7.25 3.70 22.48
N SER A 9 -6.37 3.62 23.48
CA SER A 9 -5.97 4.79 24.25
C SER A 9 -5.06 5.72 23.43
N HIS A 10 -4.22 5.18 22.55
CA HIS A 10 -3.41 6.00 21.64
C HIS A 10 -4.29 6.76 20.65
N LEU A 11 -5.31 6.10 20.09
CA LEU A 11 -6.31 6.74 19.25
C LEU A 11 -7.03 7.89 19.98
N GLU A 12 -7.37 7.71 21.25
CA GLU A 12 -7.97 8.76 22.09
C GLU A 12 -7.01 9.93 22.32
N ILE A 13 -5.73 9.67 22.62
CA ILE A 13 -4.70 10.70 22.79
C ILE A 13 -4.55 11.52 21.51
N VAL A 14 -4.37 10.85 20.35
CA VAL A 14 -4.19 11.52 19.05
C VAL A 14 -5.43 12.32 18.67
N GLY A 15 -6.63 11.73 18.81
CA GLY A 15 -7.89 12.43 18.54
C GLY A 15 -8.06 13.66 19.41
N SER A 16 -7.70 13.57 20.69
CA SER A 16 -7.74 14.70 21.63
C SER A 16 -6.78 15.81 21.22
N ILE A 17 -5.55 15.48 20.81
CA ILE A 17 -4.57 16.47 20.31
C ILE A 17 -5.12 17.20 19.08
N ILE A 18 -5.67 16.47 18.10
CA ILE A 18 -6.27 17.06 16.90
C ILE A 18 -7.38 18.05 17.27
N VAL A 19 -8.30 17.65 18.14
CA VAL A 19 -9.40 18.51 18.59
C VAL A 19 -8.86 19.74 19.33
N MET A 20 -7.84 19.58 20.17
CA MET A 20 -7.24 20.69 20.93
C MET A 20 -6.56 21.72 20.01
N LEU A 21 -5.79 21.26 19.02
CA LEU A 21 -5.14 22.12 18.02
C LEU A 21 -6.16 22.89 17.18
N ASN A 22 -7.34 22.31 16.95
CA ASN A 22 -8.41 22.90 16.16
C ASN A 22 -9.37 23.85 16.92
N LYS A 23 -9.24 23.99 18.25
CA LYS A 23 -10.18 24.79 19.08
C LYS A 23 -10.34 26.24 18.62
N GLY A 24 -9.24 26.89 18.22
CA GLY A 24 -9.26 28.28 17.75
C GLY A 24 -10.08 28.44 16.47
N ALA A 25 -9.73 27.65 15.45
CA ALA A 25 -10.44 27.64 14.17
C ALA A 25 -11.93 27.30 14.34
N LYS A 26 -12.25 26.37 15.24
CA LYS A 26 -13.64 26.04 15.59
C LYS A 26 -14.41 27.25 16.12
N GLY A 27 -13.83 28.01 17.05
CA GLY A 27 -14.46 29.20 17.63
C GLY A 27 -14.71 30.28 16.59
N GLN A 28 -13.71 30.58 15.76
CA GLN A 28 -13.83 31.57 14.67
C GLN A 28 -14.94 31.20 13.68
N LEU A 29 -14.99 29.92 13.28
CA LEU A 29 -16.02 29.40 12.37
C LEU A 29 -17.42 29.41 12.99
N ALA A 30 -17.54 29.08 14.27
CA ALA A 30 -18.83 29.03 14.96
C ALA A 30 -19.44 30.43 15.15
N GLU A 31 -18.61 31.43 15.45
CA GLU A 31 -19.08 32.80 15.73
C GLU A 31 -19.21 33.66 14.46
N GLY A 32 -18.59 33.27 13.34
CA GLY A 32 -18.71 33.99 12.06
C GLY A 32 -18.19 35.43 12.09
N ILE A 33 -17.14 35.67 12.87
CA ILE A 33 -16.61 37.01 13.16
C ILE A 33 -15.74 37.60 12.03
N GLU A 34 -15.30 36.78 11.08
CA GLU A 34 -14.51 37.19 9.91
C GLU A 34 -15.42 37.38 8.70
N GLU A 35 -15.12 38.37 7.83
CA GLU A 35 -15.82 38.49 6.53
C GLU A 35 -15.59 37.21 5.70
N GLU A 36 -16.57 36.81 4.88
CA GLU A 36 -16.61 35.48 4.27
C GLU A 36 -15.34 35.15 3.45
N GLY A 37 -14.76 36.16 2.80
CA GLY A 37 -13.52 36.03 2.02
C GLY A 37 -12.26 35.86 2.86
N GLU A 38 -12.20 36.44 4.06
CA GLU A 38 -11.09 36.29 4.99
C GLU A 38 -11.16 34.93 5.69
N LEU A 39 -12.36 34.52 6.10
CA LEU A 39 -12.60 33.20 6.69
C LEU A 39 -12.25 32.07 5.72
N TYR A 40 -12.63 32.21 4.45
CA TYR A 40 -12.27 31.22 3.43
C TYR A 40 -10.76 31.16 3.19
N ARG A 41 -10.07 32.31 3.24
CA ARG A 41 -8.61 32.37 3.06
C ARG A 41 -7.85 31.80 4.26
N SER A 42 -8.30 32.09 5.49
CA SER A 42 -7.67 31.60 6.73
C SER A 42 -7.77 30.08 6.84
N ILE A 43 -8.91 29.51 6.50
CA ILE A 43 -9.11 28.06 6.47
C ILE A 43 -8.23 27.39 5.41
N ASN A 44 -8.10 27.95 4.20
CA ASN A 44 -7.28 27.33 3.14
C ASN A 44 -5.77 27.58 3.32
N GLY A 45 -5.36 28.57 4.09
CA GLY A 45 -3.96 28.94 4.31
C GLY A 45 -3.19 28.01 5.26
N ASN A 46 -3.90 27.26 6.11
CA ASN A 46 -3.30 26.44 7.17
C ASN A 46 -2.82 25.06 6.72
N GLY A 47 -3.00 24.70 5.44
CA GLY A 47 -2.56 23.42 4.88
C GLY A 47 -3.53 22.87 3.84
N ASN A 48 -3.18 21.73 3.25
CA ASN A 48 -3.88 21.20 2.08
C ASN A 48 -5.34 20.80 2.37
N ASP A 49 -5.64 20.35 3.59
CA ASP A 49 -6.93 19.73 3.95
C ASP A 49 -7.63 20.41 5.14
N SER A 50 -7.14 21.58 5.56
CA SER A 50 -7.71 22.33 6.68
C SER A 50 -9.18 22.71 6.44
N HIS A 51 -9.58 22.96 5.19
CA HIS A 51 -10.99 23.21 4.85
C HIS A 51 -11.88 21.98 5.01
N ILE A 52 -11.41 20.78 4.66
CA ILE A 52 -12.16 19.54 4.90
C ILE A 52 -12.33 19.33 6.40
N THR A 53 -11.24 19.42 7.16
CA THR A 53 -11.26 19.21 8.61
C THR A 53 -12.16 20.23 9.32
N SER A 54 -12.01 21.51 8.99
CA SER A 54 -12.73 22.59 9.66
C SER A 54 -14.21 22.65 9.27
N LEU A 55 -14.56 22.51 7.99
CA LEU A 55 -15.95 22.63 7.51
C LEU A 55 -16.71 21.30 7.61
N LEU A 56 -16.23 20.24 6.98
CA LEU A 56 -16.96 18.96 6.90
C LEU A 56 -17.05 18.28 8.26
N TYR A 57 -15.95 18.31 9.03
CA TYR A 57 -15.86 17.63 10.33
C TYR A 57 -16.00 18.58 11.53
N GLY A 58 -16.35 19.84 11.29
CA GLY A 58 -16.57 20.83 12.36
C GLY A 58 -15.33 21.05 13.23
N ALA A 59 -14.14 20.93 12.64
CA ALA A 59 -12.85 20.99 13.31
C ALA A 59 -12.65 19.90 14.40
N GLY A 60 -13.36 18.77 14.25
CA GLY A 60 -13.18 17.56 15.05
C GLY A 60 -11.98 16.72 14.62
N ALA A 61 -11.90 15.49 15.12
CA ALA A 61 -10.92 14.48 14.71
C ALA A 61 -11.59 13.46 13.78
N PRO A 62 -11.54 13.63 12.46
CA PRO A 62 -12.05 12.63 11.53
C PRO A 62 -11.18 11.37 11.52
N LEU A 63 -11.79 10.22 11.21
CA LEU A 63 -11.07 8.98 10.93
C LEU A 63 -10.58 8.98 9.47
N THR A 64 -9.73 9.95 9.13
CA THR A 64 -9.13 10.12 7.80
C THR A 64 -7.61 10.31 7.93
N ASN A 65 -6.87 10.02 6.88
CA ASN A 65 -5.46 10.43 6.81
C ASN A 65 -5.31 11.93 6.49
N SER A 66 -4.08 12.42 6.41
CA SER A 66 -3.75 13.82 6.12
C SER A 66 -4.01 14.27 4.67
N ALA A 67 -4.54 13.38 3.83
CA ALA A 67 -5.02 13.64 2.47
C ALA A 67 -6.56 13.47 2.35
N GLY A 68 -7.26 13.40 3.49
CA GLY A 68 -8.72 13.29 3.55
C GLY A 68 -9.28 11.91 3.21
N VAL A 69 -8.44 10.88 3.03
CA VAL A 69 -8.89 9.52 2.70
C VAL A 69 -9.41 8.84 3.97
N PRO A 70 -10.65 8.33 3.98
CA PRO A 70 -11.20 7.62 5.13
C PRO A 70 -10.40 6.37 5.50
N PHE A 71 -10.34 6.09 6.81
CA PHE A 71 -9.87 4.81 7.31
C PHE A 71 -10.72 3.67 6.73
N THR A 72 -10.06 2.57 6.38
CA THR A 72 -10.69 1.36 5.84
C THR A 72 -10.07 0.12 6.44
N ALA A 73 -10.85 -0.96 6.55
CA ALA A 73 -10.37 -2.27 7.00
C ALA A 73 -9.27 -2.85 6.09
N ALA A 74 -9.06 -2.30 4.89
CA ALA A 74 -7.96 -2.69 4.01
C ALA A 74 -6.55 -2.41 4.60
N TYR A 75 -6.43 -1.61 5.66
CA TYR A 75 -5.18 -1.41 6.39
C TYR A 75 -4.89 -2.46 7.47
N ILE A 76 -5.85 -3.37 7.75
CA ILE A 76 -5.68 -4.44 8.72
C ILE A 76 -5.04 -5.63 8.01
N ASP A 77 -3.83 -6.00 8.44
CA ASP A 77 -3.07 -7.10 7.85
C ASP A 77 -3.02 -8.29 8.82
N THR A 78 -3.82 -9.31 8.54
CA THR A 78 -3.83 -10.58 9.28
C THR A 78 -4.24 -11.72 8.36
N ILE A 79 -3.51 -12.83 8.43
CA ILE A 79 -3.82 -14.06 7.69
C ILE A 79 -4.01 -15.26 8.62
N GLY A 80 -3.93 -15.05 9.94
CA GLY A 80 -4.03 -16.10 10.95
C GLY A 80 -2.77 -16.97 11.07
N GLU A 81 -1.65 -16.52 10.50
CA GLU A 81 -0.34 -17.16 10.64
C GLU A 81 0.52 -16.28 11.56
N PRO A 82 0.77 -16.67 12.82
CA PRO A 82 1.41 -15.81 13.80
C PRO A 82 2.77 -15.25 13.38
N THR A 83 3.59 -16.02 12.65
CA THR A 83 4.94 -15.55 12.30
C THR A 83 4.93 -14.49 11.19
N ALA A 84 3.94 -14.51 10.30
CA ALA A 84 3.66 -13.47 9.32
C ALA A 84 3.00 -12.26 9.99
N ASP A 85 1.95 -12.48 10.78
CA ASP A 85 1.20 -11.42 11.46
C ASP A 85 2.12 -10.61 12.42
N PHE A 86 3.05 -11.26 13.13
CA PHE A 86 4.03 -10.54 13.95
C PHE A 86 4.97 -9.66 13.13
N ARG A 87 5.37 -10.07 11.91
CA ARG A 87 6.20 -9.24 11.03
C ARG A 87 5.43 -8.03 10.50
N SER A 88 4.14 -8.20 10.20
CA SER A 88 3.25 -7.09 9.85
C SER A 88 3.09 -6.11 11.01
N ASN A 89 2.92 -6.61 12.25
CA ASN A 89 2.87 -5.78 13.45
C ASN A 89 4.18 -5.02 13.68
N ILE A 90 5.34 -5.69 13.65
CA ILE A 90 6.66 -5.05 13.80
C ILE A 90 6.83 -3.93 12.76
N ALA A 91 6.47 -4.20 11.50
CA ALA A 91 6.56 -3.19 10.45
C ALA A 91 5.59 -2.02 10.65
N ALA A 92 4.38 -2.26 11.19
CA ALA A 92 3.42 -1.22 11.52
C ALA A 92 3.97 -0.27 12.60
N GLU A 93 4.48 -0.83 13.69
CA GLU A 93 5.08 -0.07 14.79
C GLU A 93 6.32 0.73 14.35
N SER A 94 7.18 0.13 13.51
CA SER A 94 8.34 0.85 12.94
C SER A 94 7.92 2.05 12.09
N ARG A 95 6.84 1.90 11.28
CA ARG A 95 6.29 3.00 10.48
C ARG A 95 5.68 4.09 11.36
N ALA A 96 4.89 3.72 12.36
CA ALA A 96 4.29 4.68 13.31
C ALA A 96 5.38 5.50 14.03
N LYS A 97 6.41 4.85 14.57
CA LYS A 97 7.56 5.52 15.20
C LYS A 97 8.22 6.55 14.28
N ILE A 98 8.46 6.22 13.01
CA ILE A 98 9.08 7.14 12.05
C ILE A 98 8.15 8.33 11.73
N VAL A 99 6.83 8.09 11.65
CA VAL A 99 5.86 9.17 11.46
C VAL A 99 5.86 10.12 12.65
N TYR A 100 5.87 9.62 13.89
CA TYR A 100 5.96 10.46 15.08
C TYR A 100 7.25 11.29 15.11
N GLU A 101 8.39 10.70 14.76
CA GLU A 101 9.66 11.44 14.66
C GLU A 101 9.59 12.57 13.63
N ARG A 102 8.95 12.33 12.47
CA ARG A 102 8.72 13.37 11.47
C ARG A 102 7.77 14.45 11.97
N LEU A 103 6.69 14.08 12.67
CA LEU A 103 5.73 15.02 13.27
C LEU A 103 6.39 15.94 14.31
N MET A 104 7.28 15.40 15.14
CA MET A 104 8.05 16.21 16.10
C MET A 104 8.93 17.27 15.42
N ASN A 105 9.42 17.00 14.21
CA ASN A 105 10.26 17.95 13.46
C ASN A 105 9.45 19.09 12.81
N VAL A 106 8.12 18.97 12.72
CA VAL A 106 7.24 19.95 12.05
C VAL A 106 6.30 20.67 13.01
N THR A 107 6.55 20.57 14.31
CA THR A 107 5.84 21.32 15.35
C THR A 107 6.84 21.90 16.34
N ASP A 108 6.49 23.01 16.97
CA ASP A 108 7.24 23.60 18.09
C ASP A 108 6.46 23.55 19.42
N ASP A 109 5.24 23.03 19.41
CA ASP A 109 4.44 22.90 20.62
C ASP A 109 5.05 21.84 21.56
N PRO A 110 5.46 22.22 22.78
CA PRO A 110 6.12 21.31 23.71
C PRO A 110 5.19 20.20 24.22
N GLY A 111 3.90 20.46 24.36
CA GLY A 111 2.92 19.46 24.80
C GLY A 111 2.65 18.43 23.71
N VAL A 112 2.60 18.85 22.44
CA VAL A 112 2.53 17.92 21.31
C VAL A 112 3.80 17.07 21.23
N LYS A 113 4.99 17.67 21.38
CA LYS A 113 6.26 16.92 21.40
C LYS A 113 6.31 15.90 22.54
N GLU A 114 5.83 16.26 23.73
CA GLU A 114 5.75 15.35 24.87
C GLU A 114 4.82 14.16 24.59
N ALA A 115 3.61 14.42 24.09
CA ALA A 115 2.65 13.36 23.79
C ALA A 115 3.15 12.44 22.67
N LEU A 116 3.70 13.00 21.58
CA LEU A 116 4.34 12.21 20.53
C LEU A 116 5.55 11.43 21.08
N GLY A 117 6.27 11.99 22.05
CA GLY A 117 7.41 11.35 22.70
C GLY A 117 7.00 10.10 23.47
N PHE A 118 5.90 10.21 24.20
CA PHE A 118 5.26 9.07 24.86
C PHE A 118 4.84 8.01 23.84
N LEU A 119 4.03 8.35 22.84
CA LEU A 119 3.53 7.40 21.83
C LEU A 119 4.68 6.71 21.09
N MET A 120 5.67 7.46 20.62
CA MET A 120 6.87 6.91 19.98
C MET A 120 7.62 5.91 20.88
N THR A 121 7.67 6.18 22.19
CA THR A 121 8.29 5.28 23.17
C THR A 121 7.48 4.00 23.35
N ARG A 122 6.14 4.08 23.26
CA ARG A 122 5.27 2.89 23.27
C ARG A 122 5.47 2.04 22.03
N GLU A 123 5.65 2.62 20.84
CA GLU A 123 5.93 1.84 19.62
C GLU A 123 7.25 1.06 19.71
N ILE A 124 8.25 1.61 20.42
CA ILE A 124 9.50 0.89 20.70
C ILE A 124 9.24 -0.32 21.62
N ALA A 125 8.38 -0.15 22.63
CA ALA A 125 8.01 -1.24 23.53
C ALA A 125 7.17 -2.32 22.81
N HIS A 126 6.27 -1.91 21.91
CA HIS A 126 5.48 -2.83 21.09
C HIS A 126 6.37 -3.63 20.14
N GLN A 127 7.30 -2.96 19.43
CA GLN A 127 8.33 -3.64 18.61
C GLN A 127 9.10 -4.67 19.41
N LEU A 128 9.61 -4.30 20.59
CA LEU A 128 10.32 -5.24 21.46
C LEU A 128 9.46 -6.45 21.85
N SER A 129 8.19 -6.22 22.16
CA SER A 129 7.25 -7.29 22.52
C SER A 129 6.99 -8.24 21.36
N PHE A 130 6.68 -7.70 20.18
CA PHE A 130 6.42 -8.49 18.98
C PHE A 130 7.65 -9.24 18.47
N GLU A 131 8.83 -8.62 18.49
CA GLU A 131 10.10 -9.29 18.15
C GLU A 131 10.37 -10.47 19.07
N LYS A 132 10.19 -10.30 20.39
CA LYS A 132 10.33 -11.40 21.36
C LYS A 132 9.33 -12.52 21.09
N ALA A 133 8.07 -12.17 20.79
CA ALA A 133 7.04 -13.16 20.49
C ALA A 133 7.35 -13.94 19.20
N LEU A 134 7.78 -13.24 18.14
CA LEU A 134 8.20 -13.85 16.88
C LEU A 134 9.37 -14.81 17.10
N HIS A 135 10.42 -14.38 17.80
CA HIS A 135 11.62 -15.18 18.02
C HIS A 135 11.41 -16.35 19.02
N ALA A 136 10.37 -16.31 19.85
CA ALA A 136 9.97 -17.42 20.70
C ALA A 136 9.32 -18.59 19.94
N ILE A 137 8.83 -18.36 18.71
CA ILE A 137 8.30 -19.41 17.83
C ILE A 137 9.47 -19.97 17.00
N GLN A 138 9.70 -21.29 17.04
CA GLN A 138 10.78 -21.92 16.25
C GLN A 138 10.31 -23.22 15.58
N PRO A 139 10.63 -23.43 14.28
CA PRO A 139 11.19 -22.43 13.36
C PRO A 139 10.16 -21.33 13.03
N ASN A 140 10.61 -20.08 12.91
CA ASN A 140 9.77 -18.97 12.42
C ASN A 140 10.14 -18.51 11.00
N PHE A 141 11.03 -19.26 10.34
CA PHE A 141 11.48 -19.04 8.97
C PHE A 141 12.02 -20.35 8.34
N PRO A 142 11.68 -20.65 7.07
CA PRO A 142 10.58 -20.05 6.33
C PRO A 142 9.24 -20.34 7.03
N GLN A 143 8.24 -19.49 6.82
CA GLN A 143 6.92 -19.65 7.42
C GLN A 143 6.19 -20.82 6.76
N GLY A 144 5.32 -21.49 7.52
CA GLY A 144 4.58 -22.65 7.04
C GLY A 144 5.43 -23.94 7.02
N LYS A 145 4.87 -24.98 6.38
CA LYS A 145 5.45 -26.35 6.42
C LYS A 145 6.05 -26.81 5.11
N LEU A 146 5.61 -26.26 3.98
CA LEU A 146 6.05 -26.72 2.67
C LEU A 146 7.45 -26.16 2.37
N PRO A 147 8.39 -26.98 1.91
CA PRO A 147 9.68 -26.48 1.47
C PRO A 147 9.54 -25.69 0.17
N GLY A 148 10.40 -24.70 -0.01
CA GLY A 148 10.62 -24.09 -1.32
C GLY A 148 11.36 -25.03 -2.26
N MET A 149 11.50 -24.62 -3.52
CA MET A 149 12.30 -25.31 -4.53
C MET A 149 13.80 -25.07 -4.24
N PRO A 150 14.58 -26.10 -3.86
CA PRO A 150 15.98 -25.93 -3.47
C PRO A 150 16.86 -25.24 -4.53
N GLU A 151 16.57 -25.48 -5.81
CA GLU A 151 17.27 -24.89 -6.96
C GLU A 151 17.09 -23.36 -7.09
N PHE A 152 16.12 -22.77 -6.38
CA PHE A 152 15.83 -21.34 -6.41
C PHE A 152 15.97 -20.65 -5.05
N THR A 153 15.93 -21.41 -3.96
CA THR A 153 15.83 -20.86 -2.59
C THR A 153 16.99 -19.93 -2.22
N ASN A 154 18.16 -20.14 -2.82
CA ASN A 154 19.37 -19.36 -2.55
C ASN A 154 19.92 -18.61 -3.78
N LYS A 155 19.11 -18.46 -4.84
CA LYS A 155 19.49 -17.68 -6.01
C LYS A 155 19.11 -16.22 -5.85
N TYR A 156 20.06 -15.32 -6.10
CA TYR A 156 19.81 -13.88 -6.17
C TYR A 156 20.04 -13.40 -7.59
N PHE A 157 18.98 -12.94 -8.25
CA PHE A 157 19.01 -12.54 -9.66
C PHE A 157 19.24 -11.03 -9.83
N ASN A 158 20.21 -10.65 -10.65
CA ASN A 158 20.41 -9.27 -11.08
C ASN A 158 19.36 -8.89 -12.14
N MET A 159 18.23 -8.35 -11.71
CA MET A 159 17.14 -7.92 -12.61
C MET A 159 17.15 -6.42 -12.90
N SER A 160 17.94 -5.62 -12.17
CA SER A 160 17.94 -4.15 -12.25
C SER A 160 19.12 -3.55 -13.03
N GLY A 161 20.16 -4.34 -13.31
CA GLY A 161 21.42 -3.83 -13.87
C GLY A 161 22.27 -3.07 -12.84
N GLU A 162 23.42 -2.55 -13.28
CA GLU A 162 24.40 -1.89 -12.40
C GLU A 162 24.12 -0.39 -12.16
N PRO A 163 24.49 0.16 -10.98
CA PRO A 163 25.25 -0.46 -9.90
C PRO A 163 24.39 -1.24 -8.90
N ASN A 164 24.77 -2.49 -8.60
CA ASN A 164 24.13 -3.30 -7.56
C ASN A 164 24.94 -3.30 -6.25
N VAL A 165 24.30 -2.92 -5.15
CA VAL A 165 24.92 -3.01 -3.82
C VAL A 165 24.99 -4.48 -3.39
N ARG A 166 26.20 -4.94 -3.09
CA ARG A 166 26.47 -6.31 -2.66
C ARG A 166 26.69 -6.41 -1.14
N GLY A 167 26.12 -7.43 -0.50
CA GLY A 167 26.21 -7.64 0.94
C GLY A 167 25.66 -9.00 1.39
N PRO A 168 25.61 -9.29 2.71
CA PRO A 168 25.17 -10.60 3.23
C PRO A 168 23.76 -11.04 2.81
N TRP A 169 22.94 -10.11 2.32
CA TRP A 169 21.59 -10.38 1.80
C TRP A 169 21.57 -10.86 0.34
N ASN A 170 22.69 -10.82 -0.39
CA ASN A 170 22.79 -11.23 -1.80
C ASN A 170 24.19 -11.74 -2.25
N GLN A 171 25.12 -11.88 -1.30
CA GLN A 171 26.49 -12.34 -1.54
C GLN A 171 26.99 -13.15 -0.35
N GLY A 172 27.74 -14.22 -0.65
CA GLY A 172 28.42 -15.04 0.35
C GLY A 172 27.49 -16.01 1.07
N GLY A 173 28.08 -16.89 1.88
CA GLY A 173 27.34 -17.92 2.62
C GLY A 173 26.58 -18.85 1.67
N VAL A 174 25.25 -18.83 1.77
CA VAL A 174 24.36 -19.68 0.98
C VAL A 174 24.04 -19.12 -0.42
N TRP A 175 24.32 -17.83 -0.69
CA TRP A 175 23.83 -17.16 -1.90
C TRP A 175 24.60 -17.51 -3.18
N GLU A 176 23.87 -17.90 -4.22
CA GLU A 176 24.31 -17.96 -5.61
C GLU A 176 23.83 -16.71 -6.34
N TYR A 177 24.76 -15.86 -6.79
CA TYR A 177 24.41 -14.63 -7.51
C TYR A 177 24.38 -14.87 -9.02
N VAL A 178 23.27 -14.50 -9.65
CA VAL A 178 23.06 -14.62 -11.09
C VAL A 178 23.16 -13.22 -11.72
N GLU A 179 24.33 -12.93 -12.28
CA GLU A 179 24.67 -11.64 -12.90
C GLU A 179 23.85 -11.33 -14.16
N SER A 180 23.55 -12.35 -14.95
CA SER A 180 22.84 -12.20 -16.23
C SER A 180 21.72 -13.25 -16.32
N PRO A 181 20.59 -13.01 -15.63
CA PRO A 181 19.47 -13.94 -15.63
C PRO A 181 18.95 -14.14 -17.05
N GLN A 182 18.71 -15.41 -17.40
CA GLN A 182 18.03 -15.75 -18.64
C GLN A 182 16.53 -15.45 -18.52
N PRO A 183 15.81 -15.22 -19.64
CA PRO A 183 14.36 -14.97 -19.62
C PRO A 183 13.57 -16.05 -18.86
N ALA A 184 14.05 -17.29 -18.88
CA ALA A 184 13.53 -18.40 -18.11
C ALA A 184 14.59 -18.93 -17.14
N VAL A 185 14.33 -18.84 -15.83
CA VAL A 185 15.29 -19.27 -14.80
C VAL A 185 15.23 -20.78 -14.52
N ASP A 186 14.20 -21.44 -15.01
CA ASP A 186 13.96 -22.89 -14.93
C ASP A 186 14.47 -23.66 -16.17
N GLY A 187 15.07 -22.96 -17.14
CA GLY A 187 15.56 -23.55 -18.39
C GLY A 187 14.51 -23.70 -19.48
N GLY A 188 13.29 -23.18 -19.29
CA GLY A 188 12.25 -23.11 -20.31
C GLY A 188 12.48 -22.02 -21.36
N ASP A 189 11.44 -21.76 -22.16
CA ASP A 189 11.44 -20.68 -23.16
C ASP A 189 10.91 -19.34 -22.62
N GLY A 190 10.46 -19.32 -21.36
CA GLY A 190 9.91 -18.15 -20.67
C GLY A 190 8.42 -17.93 -20.97
N THR A 191 7.76 -18.84 -21.69
CA THR A 191 6.33 -18.78 -21.95
C THR A 191 5.55 -19.54 -20.88
N ALA A 192 4.44 -18.95 -20.40
CA ALA A 192 3.52 -19.64 -19.50
C ALA A 192 2.59 -20.53 -20.32
N SER A 193 2.61 -21.84 -20.04
CA SER A 193 1.65 -22.79 -20.61
C SER A 193 1.06 -23.68 -19.52
N VAL A 194 -0.17 -24.12 -19.73
CA VAL A 194 -0.83 -25.12 -18.89
C VAL A 194 -1.22 -26.30 -19.77
N THR A 195 -1.18 -27.51 -19.20
CA THR A 195 -1.72 -28.68 -19.89
C THR A 195 -3.23 -28.68 -19.69
N LEU A 196 -3.97 -28.59 -20.80
CA LEU A 196 -5.41 -28.82 -20.79
C LEU A 196 -5.69 -30.31 -20.82
N ASP A 197 -6.79 -30.74 -20.21
CA ASP A 197 -7.30 -32.08 -20.49
C ASP A 197 -7.80 -32.16 -21.95
N ALA A 198 -7.95 -33.39 -22.44
CA ALA A 198 -8.29 -33.61 -23.85
C ALA A 198 -9.62 -32.96 -24.27
N LYS A 199 -10.58 -32.88 -23.34
CA LYS A 199 -11.91 -32.34 -23.62
C LYS A 199 -11.84 -30.81 -23.74
N ASP A 200 -11.15 -30.16 -22.80
CA ASP A 200 -11.01 -28.71 -22.82
C ASP A 200 -10.12 -28.25 -23.98
N ALA A 201 -9.11 -29.04 -24.37
CA ALA A 201 -8.31 -28.79 -25.55
C ALA A 201 -9.14 -28.81 -26.85
N GLU A 202 -10.05 -29.78 -26.99
CA GLU A 202 -10.95 -29.88 -28.15
C GLU A 202 -11.90 -28.67 -28.23
N VAL A 203 -12.51 -28.30 -27.10
CA VAL A 203 -13.40 -27.11 -27.03
C VAL A 203 -12.65 -25.82 -27.35
N LEU A 204 -11.40 -25.69 -26.89
CA LEU A 204 -10.57 -24.53 -27.19
C LEU A 204 -10.25 -24.43 -28.69
N GLU A 205 -9.92 -25.54 -29.35
CA GLU A 205 -9.67 -25.52 -30.79
C GLU A 205 -10.93 -25.21 -31.59
N MET A 206 -12.09 -25.74 -31.20
CA MET A 206 -13.37 -25.35 -31.80
C MET A 206 -13.64 -23.84 -31.67
N MET A 207 -13.33 -23.23 -30.51
CA MET A 207 -13.44 -21.78 -30.33
C MET A 207 -12.49 -21.05 -31.27
N LYS A 208 -11.22 -21.46 -31.30
CA LYS A 208 -10.16 -20.82 -32.08
C LYS A 208 -10.49 -20.82 -33.57
N GLU A 209 -10.92 -21.95 -34.12
CA GLU A 209 -11.38 -22.05 -35.51
C GLU A 209 -12.57 -21.13 -35.77
N ARG A 210 -13.58 -21.15 -34.88
CA ARG A 210 -14.77 -20.31 -35.04
C ARG A 210 -14.49 -18.81 -34.94
N THR A 211 -13.51 -18.40 -34.13
CA THR A 211 -13.14 -16.99 -33.91
C THR A 211 -11.94 -16.55 -34.76
N GLN A 212 -11.46 -17.39 -35.66
CA GLN A 212 -10.30 -17.06 -36.49
C GLN A 212 -10.66 -15.88 -37.40
N SER A 213 -9.98 -14.75 -37.19
CA SER A 213 -10.10 -13.59 -38.06
C SER A 213 -9.63 -13.95 -39.47
N ASP A 214 -10.36 -13.51 -40.49
CA ASP A 214 -9.86 -13.50 -41.87
C ASP A 214 -8.99 -12.25 -42.06
N PRO A 215 -7.64 -12.39 -42.13
CA PRO A 215 -6.75 -11.24 -42.27
C PRO A 215 -6.82 -10.59 -43.65
N THR A 216 -7.51 -11.21 -44.61
CA THR A 216 -7.68 -10.69 -45.98
C THR A 216 -8.99 -9.93 -46.16
N ALA A 217 -9.92 -10.05 -45.22
CA ALA A 217 -11.18 -9.34 -45.25
C ALA A 217 -11.00 -7.87 -44.83
N ASN A 218 -11.61 -6.95 -45.59
CA ASN A 218 -11.79 -5.56 -45.20
C ASN A 218 -13.28 -5.21 -45.24
N PRO A 219 -14.07 -5.65 -44.24
CA PRO A 219 -15.51 -5.44 -44.24
C PRO A 219 -15.86 -3.99 -43.94
N ILE A 220 -16.91 -3.48 -44.59
CA ILE A 220 -17.50 -2.18 -44.24
C ILE A 220 -18.02 -2.26 -42.81
N THR A 221 -17.54 -1.36 -41.95
CA THR A 221 -17.88 -1.30 -40.54
C THR A 221 -18.95 -0.24 -40.27
N GLY A 222 -19.50 -0.22 -39.05
CA GLY A 222 -20.39 0.87 -38.60
C GLY A 222 -19.72 2.25 -38.62
N ALA A 223 -18.38 2.31 -38.50
CA ALA A 223 -17.64 3.55 -38.64
C ALA A 223 -17.67 4.07 -40.09
N ASP A 224 -17.58 3.17 -41.08
CA ASP A 224 -17.66 3.53 -42.50
C ASP A 224 -19.06 4.05 -42.86
N LEU A 225 -20.11 3.37 -42.38
CA LEU A 225 -21.51 3.77 -42.60
C LEU A 225 -21.89 5.09 -41.91
N GLY A 226 -21.28 5.39 -40.75
CA GLY A 226 -21.50 6.63 -39.99
C GLY A 226 -20.66 7.83 -40.46
N SER A 227 -19.64 7.61 -41.28
CA SER A 227 -18.69 8.66 -41.72
C SER A 227 -19.26 9.63 -42.78
N GLY A 228 -20.49 9.41 -43.26
CA GLY A 228 -21.12 10.26 -44.28
C GLY A 228 -20.54 10.12 -45.70
N PHE A 229 -19.52 9.29 -45.90
CA PHE A 229 -18.95 8.99 -47.21
C PHE A 229 -19.55 7.70 -47.80
N VAL A 230 -20.73 7.83 -48.40
CA VAL A 230 -21.22 6.84 -49.38
C VAL A 230 -20.26 6.89 -50.58
N GLN A 231 -19.39 5.90 -50.73
CA GLN A 231 -18.64 5.72 -51.96
C GLN A 231 -19.59 5.31 -53.09
N GLY A 232 -19.91 6.30 -53.92
CA GLY A 232 -19.80 6.15 -55.37
C GLY A 232 -20.96 5.49 -56.12
N LYS A 233 -21.78 6.36 -56.71
CA LYS A 233 -22.52 6.17 -57.97
C LYS A 233 -21.79 5.23 -58.94
N ASN A 234 -22.48 4.19 -59.40
CA ASN A 234 -22.29 3.67 -60.76
C ASN A 234 -23.32 4.37 -61.66
N VAL A 235 -22.84 4.86 -62.81
CA VAL A 235 -23.65 5.29 -63.96
C VAL A 235 -24.44 4.10 -64.51
#